data_AF-A0A2W5NPD5-F1
#
_entry.id   AF-A0A2W5NPD5-F1
#
_cell.length_a   1.000
_cell.length_b   1.000
_cell.length_c   1.000
_cell.angle_alpha   90.00
_cell.angle_beta   90.00
_cell.angle_gamma   90.00
#
_symmetry.space_group_name_H-M   'P 1'
#
loop_
_entity.id
_entity.type
_entity.pdbx_description
1 polymer ?
#
loop_
_entity_poly.entity_id
_entity_poly.type
_entity_poly.pdbx_seq_one_letter_code
_entity_poly.pdbx_strand_id
1 'polypeptide(L)'
;MADDVFLAQILRMMDVLPRRDDDSVGGKLRHRAYELVIGRYPRQALEFLATEALRGSKFYPSTTECVEILTRWRRDDDSVRSKLAAGTAVRHERQSRFDDAMKRLAAGKVSQAEIDAMPERWKSVGETRAYLWRHEDGSYTARVRREAIA
;
A
#
# COMPACT_ATOMS: atom_id res chain seq x y z
N MET A 1 -8.75 2.03 19.25
CA MET A 1 -7.69 1.44 20.10
C MET A 1 -8.31 0.28 20.87
N ALA A 2 -7.52 -0.68 21.31
CA ALA A 2 -8.04 -1.71 22.22
C ALA A 2 -8.49 -1.06 23.53
N ASP A 3 -9.58 -1.56 24.11
CA ASP A 3 -9.95 -1.23 25.48
C ASP A 3 -9.06 -2.00 26.48
N ASP A 4 -9.00 -1.52 27.73
CA ASP A 4 -8.14 -2.10 28.77
C ASP A 4 -8.48 -3.57 29.06
N VAL A 5 -9.76 -3.95 28.90
CA VAL A 5 -10.23 -5.33 29.09
C VAL A 5 -9.64 -6.25 28.03
N PHE A 6 -9.61 -5.81 26.78
CA PHE A 6 -9.04 -6.55 25.67
C PHE A 6 -7.54 -6.71 25.81
N LEU A 7 -6.83 -5.64 26.21
CA LEU A 7 -5.39 -5.75 26.47
C LEU A 7 -5.11 -6.78 27.57
N ALA A 8 -5.88 -6.76 28.66
CA ALA A 8 -5.74 -7.75 29.73
C ALA A 8 -5.99 -9.18 29.24
N GLN A 9 -6.97 -9.39 28.35
CA GLN A 9 -7.21 -10.70 27.73
C GLN A 9 -6.01 -11.17 26.89
N ILE A 10 -5.45 -10.29 26.05
CA ILE A 10 -4.27 -10.59 25.23
C ILE A 10 -3.07 -10.96 26.10
N LEU A 11 -2.79 -10.17 27.15
CA LEU A 11 -1.70 -10.45 28.09
C LEU A 11 -1.90 -11.80 28.79
N ARG A 12 -3.15 -12.16 29.11
CA ARG A 12 -3.50 -13.42 29.76
C ARG A 12 -3.44 -14.62 28.81
N MET A 13 -3.65 -14.43 27.51
CA MET A 13 -3.44 -15.50 26.52
C MET A 13 -1.96 -15.92 26.47
N MET A 14 -1.04 -14.99 26.66
CA MET A 14 0.41 -15.26 26.67
C MET A 14 0.90 -15.85 28.00
N ASP A 15 0.09 -15.87 29.06
CA ASP A 15 0.47 -16.40 30.39
C ASP A 15 0.73 -17.91 30.39
N VAL A 16 0.45 -18.62 29.30
CA VAL A 16 0.88 -20.02 29.10
C VAL A 16 2.39 -20.16 28.95
N LEU A 17 3.10 -19.07 28.63
CA LEU A 17 4.55 -19.05 28.49
C LEU A 17 5.22 -18.98 29.88
N PRO A 18 6.34 -19.70 30.07
CA PRO A 18 7.09 -19.61 31.31
C PRO A 18 7.64 -18.18 31.51
N ARG A 19 7.68 -17.72 32.77
CA ARG A 19 8.25 -16.43 33.15
C ARG A 19 9.72 -16.58 33.53
N ARG A 20 10.51 -15.52 33.34
CA ARG A 20 11.91 -15.50 33.79
C ARG A 20 11.97 -15.11 35.27
N ASP A 21 13.01 -15.56 35.97
CA ASP A 21 13.16 -15.33 37.42
C ASP A 21 13.41 -13.85 37.77
N ASP A 22 13.91 -13.05 36.82
CA ASP A 22 14.11 -11.60 36.93
C ASP A 22 12.80 -10.80 36.76
N ASP A 23 11.71 -11.41 36.28
CA ASP A 23 10.37 -10.81 36.16
C ASP A 23 9.61 -10.78 37.51
N SER A 24 10.30 -10.55 38.63
CA SER A 24 9.72 -10.57 39.98
C SER A 24 8.90 -9.33 40.34
N VAL A 25 8.74 -8.36 39.42
CA VAL A 25 7.91 -7.18 39.61
C VAL A 25 6.43 -7.57 39.77
N GLY A 26 5.73 -7.04 40.79
CA GLY A 26 4.33 -7.37 41.07
C GLY A 26 3.38 -7.24 39.86
N GLY A 27 2.36 -8.11 39.77
CA GLY A 27 1.51 -8.25 38.58
C GLY A 27 0.78 -6.97 38.12
N LYS A 28 0.39 -6.09 39.06
CA LYS A 28 -0.26 -4.80 38.73
C LYS A 28 0.68 -3.82 38.04
N LEU A 29 1.95 -3.77 38.46
CA LEU A 29 2.95 -2.88 37.87
C LEU A 29 3.32 -3.34 36.45
N ARG A 30 3.36 -4.66 36.23
CA ARG A 30 3.55 -5.26 34.90
C ARG A 30 2.44 -4.89 33.93
N HIS A 31 1.18 -5.08 34.32
CA HIS A 31 0.05 -4.73 33.45
C HIS A 31 0.12 -3.27 32.98
N ARG A 32 0.40 -2.35 33.92
CA ARG A 32 0.55 -0.92 33.60
C ARG A 32 1.72 -0.66 32.65
N ALA A 33 2.84 -1.36 32.78
CA ALA A 33 3.98 -1.23 31.87
C ALA A 33 3.61 -1.65 30.44
N TYR A 34 2.91 -2.77 30.25
CA TYR A 34 2.41 -3.18 28.93
C TYR A 34 1.40 -2.18 28.36
N GLU A 35 0.46 -1.72 29.18
CA GLU A 35 -0.53 -0.71 28.77
C GLU A 35 0.12 0.55 28.21
N LEU A 36 1.14 1.08 28.89
CA LEU A 36 1.87 2.28 28.43
C LEU A 36 2.61 2.07 27.11
N VAL A 37 3.17 0.87 26.88
CA VAL A 37 4.02 0.59 25.72
C VAL A 37 3.21 0.15 24.50
N ILE A 38 2.26 -0.77 24.71
CA ILE A 38 1.53 -1.45 23.63
C ILE A 38 0.02 -1.17 23.62
N GLY A 39 -0.56 -0.51 24.63
CA GLY A 39 -2.00 -0.24 24.71
C GLY A 39 -2.54 0.65 23.58
N ARG A 40 -1.69 1.48 22.96
CA ARG A 40 -2.06 2.33 21.81
C ARG A 40 -2.31 1.58 20.51
N TYR A 41 -1.89 0.32 20.41
CA TYR A 41 -2.00 -0.45 19.18
C TYR A 41 -3.46 -0.89 18.93
N PRO A 42 -3.86 -1.07 17.65
CA PRO A 42 -5.19 -1.57 17.34
C PRO A 42 -5.35 -3.03 17.76
N ARG A 43 -6.60 -3.47 17.97
CA ARG A 43 -6.92 -4.84 18.45
C ARG A 43 -6.24 -5.93 17.61
N GLN A 44 -6.25 -5.78 16.29
CA GLN A 44 -5.64 -6.72 15.34
C GLN A 44 -4.12 -6.83 15.50
N ALA A 45 -3.44 -5.74 15.89
CA ALA A 45 -2.01 -5.77 16.14
C ALA A 45 -1.69 -6.51 17.45
N LEU A 46 -2.55 -6.38 18.46
CA LEU A 46 -2.41 -7.11 19.72
C LEU A 46 -2.72 -8.61 19.56
N GLU A 47 -3.67 -8.99 18.70
CA GLU A 47 -3.92 -10.39 18.33
C GLU A 47 -2.72 -10.99 17.58
N PHE A 48 -2.12 -10.22 16.67
CA PHE A 48 -0.88 -10.59 16.01
C PHE A 48 0.25 -10.78 17.02
N LEU A 49 0.40 -9.86 17.97
CA LEU A 49 1.39 -9.97 19.05
C LEU A 49 1.23 -11.29 19.82
N ALA A 50 0.02 -11.61 20.30
CA ALA A 50 -0.23 -12.85 21.01
C ALA A 50 0.10 -14.08 20.17
N THR A 51 -0.31 -14.08 18.90
CA THR A 51 -0.08 -15.19 17.97
C THR A 51 1.42 -15.44 17.76
N GLU A 52 2.19 -14.39 17.52
CA GLU A 52 3.62 -14.47 17.27
C GLU A 52 4.41 -14.83 18.53
N ALA A 53 4.02 -14.25 19.69
CA ALA A 53 4.62 -14.60 20.97
C ALA A 53 4.42 -16.08 21.30
N LEU A 54 3.21 -16.61 21.13
CA LEU A 54 2.91 -18.03 21.37
C LEU A 54 3.62 -18.97 20.39
N ARG A 55 3.91 -18.52 19.17
CA ARG A 55 4.60 -19.32 18.15
C ARG A 55 6.11 -19.35 18.34
N GLY A 56 6.71 -18.22 18.73
CA GLY A 56 8.16 -18.02 18.62
C GLY A 56 8.89 -17.72 19.93
N SER A 57 8.19 -17.31 20.99
CA SER A 57 8.85 -16.91 22.23
C SER A 57 9.04 -18.10 23.17
N LYS A 58 10.27 -18.28 23.64
CA LYS A 58 10.61 -19.32 24.64
C LYS A 58 10.08 -18.98 26.04
N PHE A 59 9.93 -17.69 26.33
CA PHE A 59 9.47 -17.14 27.61
C PHE A 59 8.41 -16.06 27.35
N TYR A 60 7.70 -15.65 28.40
CA TYR A 60 6.79 -14.50 28.32
C TYR A 60 7.56 -13.29 27.79
N PRO A 61 7.12 -12.66 26.69
CA PRO A 61 7.87 -11.59 26.05
C PRO A 61 7.85 -10.34 26.91
N SER A 62 9.02 -9.72 27.09
CA SER A 62 9.16 -8.38 27.65
C SER A 62 8.45 -7.32 26.81
N THR A 63 8.28 -6.12 27.35
CA THR A 63 7.68 -4.98 26.62
C THR A 63 8.48 -4.62 25.36
N THR A 64 9.81 -4.73 25.38
CA THR A 64 10.67 -4.52 24.20
C THR A 64 10.46 -5.59 23.15
N GLU A 65 10.46 -6.87 23.53
CA GLU A 65 10.18 -7.99 22.60
C GLU A 65 8.76 -7.86 22.00
N CYS A 66 7.78 -7.39 22.78
CA CYS A 66 6.43 -7.10 22.27
C CYS A 66 6.45 -6.00 21.19
N VAL A 67 7.21 -4.93 21.41
CA VAL A 67 7.37 -3.86 20.41
C VAL A 67 8.05 -4.40 19.16
N GLU A 68 9.10 -5.19 19.29
CA GLU A 68 9.79 -5.82 18.15
C GLU A 68 8.83 -6.67 17.32
N ILE A 69 8.01 -7.50 17.95
CA ILE A 69 6.96 -8.26 17.26
C ILE A 69 6.00 -7.29 16.55
N LEU A 70 5.48 -6.29 17.26
CA LEU A 70 4.51 -5.32 16.72
C LEU A 70 5.07 -4.49 15.55
N THR A 71 6.38 -4.26 15.46
CA THR A 71 6.98 -3.55 14.29
C THR A 71 6.85 -4.34 13.00
N ARG A 72 6.75 -5.68 13.08
CA ARG A 72 6.50 -6.56 11.93
C ARG A 72 5.04 -6.56 11.49
N TRP A 73 4.12 -6.09 12.35
CA TRP A 73 2.71 -6.05 12.02
C TRP A 73 2.45 -5.11 10.85
N ARG A 74 1.75 -5.63 9.86
CA ARG A 74 1.20 -4.86 8.73
C ARG A 74 -0.31 -4.96 8.80
N ARG A 75 -0.97 -3.81 8.69
CA ARG A 75 -2.42 -3.75 8.64
C ARG A 75 -2.89 -4.33 7.31
N ASP A 76 -3.51 -5.50 7.35
CA ASP A 76 -4.06 -6.21 6.19
C ASP A 76 -5.57 -6.43 6.33
N ASP A 77 -6.31 -5.36 6.62
CA ASP A 77 -7.77 -5.43 6.69
C ASP A 77 -8.41 -5.22 5.30
N ASP A 78 -9.67 -5.68 5.15
CA ASP A 78 -10.43 -5.58 3.90
C ASP A 78 -10.50 -4.16 3.34
N SER A 79 -10.54 -3.15 4.22
CA SER A 79 -10.55 -1.75 3.83
C SER A 79 -9.21 -1.33 3.19
N VAL A 80 -8.08 -1.73 3.77
CA VAL A 80 -6.75 -1.49 3.18
C VAL A 80 -6.61 -2.23 1.85
N ARG A 81 -7.02 -3.51 1.79
CA ARG A 81 -6.99 -4.30 0.56
C ARG A 81 -7.88 -3.71 -0.54
N SER A 82 -9.09 -3.28 -0.21
CA SER A 82 -10.03 -2.66 -1.14
C SER A 82 -9.50 -1.33 -1.69
N LYS A 83 -8.92 -0.47 -0.83
CA LYS A 83 -8.29 0.78 -1.28
C LYS A 83 -7.10 0.54 -2.21
N LEU A 84 -6.26 -0.44 -1.89
CA LEU A 84 -5.12 -0.82 -2.74
C LEU A 84 -5.60 -1.36 -4.10
N ALA A 85 -6.61 -2.23 -4.09
CA ALA A 85 -7.21 -2.79 -5.30
C ALA A 85 -7.83 -1.69 -6.18
N ALA A 86 -8.59 -0.76 -5.59
CA ALA A 86 -9.18 0.37 -6.30
C ALA A 86 -8.10 1.30 -6.90
N GLY A 87 -7.07 1.64 -6.12
CA GLY A 87 -5.95 2.45 -6.61
C GLY A 87 -5.20 1.79 -7.77
N THR A 88 -5.01 0.48 -7.68
CA THR A 88 -4.39 -0.34 -8.72
C THR A 88 -5.26 -0.36 -9.99
N ALA A 89 -6.56 -0.59 -9.85
CA ALA A 89 -7.50 -0.60 -10.96
C ALA A 89 -7.53 0.74 -11.72
N VAL A 90 -7.60 1.87 -11.00
CA VAL A 90 -7.57 3.22 -11.62
C VAL A 90 -6.25 3.44 -12.37
N ARG A 91 -5.12 2.99 -11.81
CA ARG A 91 -3.82 3.11 -12.50
C ARG A 91 -3.78 2.26 -13.76
N HIS A 92 -4.26 1.01 -13.71
CA HIS A 92 -4.33 0.14 -14.88
C HIS A 92 -5.24 0.70 -15.97
N GLU A 93 -6.39 1.23 -15.60
CA GLU A 93 -7.30 1.86 -16.55
C GLU A 93 -6.65 3.05 -17.25
N ARG A 94 -6.02 3.95 -16.50
CA ARG A 94 -5.31 5.11 -17.06
C ARG A 94 -4.18 4.68 -18.00
N GLN A 95 -3.42 3.66 -17.61
CA GLN A 95 -2.35 3.12 -18.44
C GLN A 95 -2.90 2.48 -19.72
N SER A 96 -3.98 1.70 -19.63
CA SER A 96 -4.63 1.08 -20.79
C SER A 96 -5.12 2.14 -21.78
N ARG A 97 -5.82 3.18 -21.30
CA ARG A 97 -6.27 4.28 -22.15
C ARG A 97 -5.11 5.00 -22.85
N PHE A 98 -4.00 5.18 -22.14
CA PHE A 98 -2.78 5.75 -22.72
C PHE A 98 -2.19 4.83 -23.79
N ASP A 99 -2.03 3.54 -23.49
CA ASP A 99 -1.45 2.57 -24.42
C ASP A 99 -2.29 2.44 -25.69
N ASP A 100 -3.62 2.44 -25.56
CA ASP A 100 -4.54 2.42 -26.69
C ASP A 100 -4.45 3.69 -27.53
N ALA A 101 -4.37 4.86 -26.90
CA ALA A 101 -4.15 6.13 -27.59
C ALA A 101 -2.81 6.12 -28.36
N MET A 102 -1.72 5.65 -27.75
CA MET A 102 -0.42 5.56 -28.40
C MET A 102 -0.42 4.56 -29.56
N LYS A 103 -1.11 3.42 -29.44
CA LYS A 103 -1.27 2.46 -30.55
C LYS A 103 -2.02 3.07 -31.72
N ARG A 104 -3.11 3.81 -31.45
CA ARG A 104 -3.87 4.50 -32.51
C ARG A 104 -3.05 5.59 -33.19
N LEU A 105 -2.28 6.37 -32.41
CA LEU A 105 -1.36 7.38 -32.95
C LEU A 105 -0.29 6.73 -33.84
N ALA A 106 0.32 5.64 -33.40
CA ALA A 106 1.30 4.90 -34.17
C ALA A 106 0.74 4.37 -35.49
N ALA A 107 -0.55 3.96 -35.50
CA ALA A 107 -1.25 3.48 -36.68
C ALA A 107 -1.79 4.62 -37.58
N GLY A 108 -1.66 5.89 -37.19
CA GLY A 108 -2.24 7.02 -37.92
C GLY A 108 -3.78 7.05 -37.92
N LYS A 109 -4.44 6.33 -37.00
CA LYS A 109 -5.90 6.18 -36.93
C LYS A 109 -6.55 7.17 -35.94
N VAL A 110 -5.99 8.36 -35.82
CA VAL A 110 -6.44 9.40 -34.88
C VAL A 110 -6.72 10.67 -35.66
N SER A 111 -7.91 11.24 -35.45
CA SER A 111 -8.30 12.51 -36.05
C SER A 111 -7.66 13.70 -35.33
N GLN A 112 -7.61 14.87 -35.99
CA GLN A 112 -7.05 16.08 -35.38
C GLN A 112 -7.80 16.48 -34.10
N ALA A 113 -9.13 16.40 -34.09
CA ALA A 113 -9.94 16.69 -32.90
C ALA A 113 -9.63 15.74 -31.72
N GLU A 114 -9.36 14.46 -32.00
CA GLU A 114 -8.92 13.52 -30.97
C GLU A 114 -7.53 13.87 -30.44
N ILE A 115 -6.59 14.30 -31.29
CA ILE A 115 -5.27 14.76 -30.87
C ILE A 115 -5.43 15.98 -29.96
N ASP A 116 -6.20 16.99 -30.37
CA ASP A 116 -6.36 18.23 -29.62
C ASP A 116 -6.98 18.00 -28.23
N ALA A 117 -7.90 17.04 -28.12
CA ALA A 117 -8.53 16.65 -26.86
C ALA A 117 -7.64 15.80 -25.93
N MET A 118 -6.49 15.28 -26.41
CA MET A 118 -5.60 14.48 -25.56
C MET A 118 -4.94 15.33 -24.47
N PRO A 119 -4.62 14.73 -23.30
CA PRO A 119 -3.80 15.38 -22.30
C PRO A 119 -2.42 15.79 -22.86
N GLU A 120 -1.91 16.96 -22.48
CA GLU A 120 -0.63 17.47 -23.00
C GLU A 120 0.56 16.53 -22.77
N ARG A 121 0.58 15.83 -21.64
CA ARG A 121 1.62 14.82 -21.38
C ARG A 121 1.59 13.70 -22.42
N TRP A 122 0.42 13.33 -22.93
CA TRP A 122 0.29 12.27 -23.94
C TRP A 122 0.74 12.78 -25.31
N LYS A 123 0.41 14.02 -25.66
CA LYS A 123 0.89 14.67 -26.90
C LYS A 123 2.42 14.77 -26.93
N SER A 124 3.03 15.21 -25.82
CA SER A 124 4.49 15.27 -25.67
C SER A 124 5.17 13.90 -25.80
N VAL A 125 4.54 12.81 -25.29
CA VAL A 125 5.07 11.46 -25.53
C VAL A 125 4.89 11.03 -26.98
N GLY A 126 3.77 11.37 -27.61
CA GLY A 126 3.55 11.16 -29.05
C GLY A 126 4.59 11.87 -29.90
N GLU A 127 4.98 13.10 -29.56
CA GLU A 127 6.06 13.85 -30.18
C GLU A 127 7.42 13.15 -30.00
N THR A 128 7.75 12.78 -28.76
CA THR A 128 9.00 12.07 -28.43
C THR A 128 9.13 10.75 -29.19
N ARG A 129 8.01 10.05 -29.39
CA ARG A 129 7.93 8.79 -30.16
C ARG A 129 7.77 9.02 -31.67
N ALA A 130 7.82 10.27 -32.14
CA ALA A 130 7.65 10.65 -33.53
C ALA A 130 6.31 10.20 -34.16
N TYR A 131 5.24 10.13 -33.37
CA TYR A 131 3.87 9.95 -33.87
C TYR A 131 3.18 11.29 -34.15
N LEU A 132 3.61 12.36 -33.47
CA LEU A 132 3.08 13.71 -33.63
C LEU A 132 4.20 14.68 -34.04
N TRP A 133 3.82 15.71 -34.78
CA TRP A 133 4.61 16.92 -34.98
C TRP A 133 4.12 18.01 -34.05
N ARG A 134 5.05 18.71 -33.40
CA ARG A 134 4.75 19.93 -32.65
C ARG A 134 5.03 21.13 -33.53
N HIS A 135 4.10 22.06 -33.58
CA HIS A 135 4.22 23.34 -34.28
C HIS A 135 4.69 24.45 -33.35
N GLU A 136 5.15 25.56 -33.93
CA GLU A 136 5.66 26.72 -33.17
C GLU A 136 4.57 27.38 -32.31
N ASP A 137 3.30 27.28 -32.72
CA ASP A 137 2.14 27.76 -31.97
C ASP A 137 1.75 26.84 -30.80
N GLY A 138 2.47 25.71 -30.62
CA GLY A 138 2.21 24.72 -29.59
C GLY A 138 1.14 23.69 -29.95
N SER A 139 0.57 23.75 -31.16
CA SER A 139 -0.36 22.74 -31.66
C SER A 139 0.38 21.46 -32.07
N TYR A 140 -0.37 20.36 -32.16
CA TYR A 140 0.16 19.04 -32.53
C TYR A 140 -0.59 18.48 -33.73
N THR A 141 0.10 17.97 -34.74
CA THR A 141 -0.54 17.24 -35.85
C THR A 141 -0.01 15.83 -36.01
N ALA A 142 -0.81 14.93 -36.58
CA ALA A 142 -0.40 13.55 -36.85
C ALA A 142 0.80 13.50 -37.81
N ARG A 143 1.83 12.75 -37.44
CA ARG A 143 2.93 12.44 -38.35
C ARG A 143 2.52 11.25 -39.22
N VAL A 144 1.88 11.54 -40.35
CA VAL A 144 1.46 10.52 -41.32
C VAL A 144 2.69 9.74 -41.80
N ARG A 145 2.79 8.45 -41.47
CA ARG A 145 3.77 7.57 -42.11
C ARG A 145 3.32 7.33 -43.55
N ARG A 146 4.22 7.61 -44.47
CA ARG A 146 4.01 7.60 -45.93
C ARG A 146 3.97 6.16 -46.48
N GLU A 147 3.10 5.31 -45.96
CA GLU A 147 2.91 3.92 -46.43
C GLU A 147 1.50 3.63 -46.99
N ALA A 148 0.68 4.66 -47.22
CA ALA A 148 -0.65 4.50 -47.82
C ALA A 148 -0.90 5.45 -49.01
N ILE A 149 0.11 5.64 -49.85
CA ILE A 149 -0.08 6.11 -51.23
C ILE A 149 0.77 5.21 -52.13
N ALA A 150 0.22 4.05 -52.48
CA ALA A 150 0.62 3.21 -53.60
C ALA A 150 -0.63 2.49 -54.11
#